data_AF-A0A392MZE2-F1
#
_entry.id   AF-A0A392MZE2-F1
#
_cell.length_a   1.000
_cell.length_b   1.000
_cell.length_c   1.000
_cell.angle_alpha   90.00
_cell.angle_beta   90.00
_cell.angle_gamma   90.00
#
_symmetry.space_group_name_H-M   'P 1'
#
loop_
_entity.id
_entity.type
_entity.pdbx_description
1 polymer ?
#
loop_
_entity_poly.entity_id
_entity_poly.type
_entity_poly.pdbx_seq_one_letter_code
_entity_poly.pdbx_strand_id
1 'polypeptide(L)'
;MTLSYILLAYFLSADFGIFVHVTSFGINYGQVANNLPPPEKVLELLSTLKITKTRIYDTNPQILKAFANSNVEIIVTIENQILNQLNDPQQALQWVNTNIKPYLPDTKITGIQVGNEVFTEIDTTLIQYLVPAVINIHNALVQLGLESNIHVSTPSSLEVLEESYPPSAGFNGIEIRVSETGWPSKGDSDEIGASLENAEIYNKNLLRRQMKNEGTPLNPRMRLESYLFALFNEDLKNGPTSERNYGLFEPDESMTYNVGLSSFAKSSNPSTSISLTSSATRTK
;
A
#
# COMPACT_ATOMS: atom_id res chain seq x y z
N MET A 1 36.37 55.79 8.98
CA MET A 1 35.15 55.77 8.14
C MET A 1 34.96 54.36 7.64
N THR A 2 33.81 53.81 8.00
CA THR A 2 33.30 52.45 7.76
C THR A 2 33.23 52.10 6.27
N LEU A 3 33.64 50.88 5.90
CA LEU A 3 32.99 50.15 4.81
C LEU A 3 33.09 48.64 5.08
N SER A 4 31.97 48.07 5.51
CA SER A 4 31.74 46.64 5.70
C SER A 4 31.59 45.97 4.33
N TYR A 5 32.34 44.89 4.06
CA TYR A 5 32.09 44.03 2.90
C TYR A 5 31.16 42.89 3.32
N ILE A 6 29.90 42.97 2.88
CA ILE A 6 28.94 41.87 2.94
C ILE A 6 29.24 40.92 1.78
N LEU A 7 29.64 39.70 2.08
CA LEU A 7 29.77 38.62 1.11
C LEU A 7 28.36 38.08 0.83
N LEU A 8 27.79 38.38 -0.33
CA LEU A 8 26.53 37.79 -0.79
C LEU A 8 26.84 36.48 -1.52
N ALA A 9 26.70 35.35 -0.84
CA ALA A 9 26.77 34.03 -1.47
C ALA A 9 25.43 33.74 -2.16
N TYR A 10 25.39 33.80 -3.48
CA TYR A 10 24.31 33.25 -4.29
C TYR A 10 24.35 31.72 -4.19
N PHE A 11 23.47 31.14 -3.37
CA PHE A 11 23.15 29.71 -3.47
C PHE A 11 22.29 29.52 -4.72
N LEU A 12 22.92 29.12 -5.83
CA LEU A 12 22.22 28.42 -6.90
C LEU A 12 21.81 27.06 -6.34
N SER A 13 20.54 26.93 -5.96
CA SER A 13 19.92 25.63 -5.72
C SER A 13 19.90 24.88 -7.04
N ALA A 14 20.89 24.01 -7.26
CA ALA A 14 20.74 22.94 -8.22
C ALA A 14 19.65 22.03 -7.66
N ASP A 15 18.44 22.13 -8.21
CA ASP A 15 17.42 21.08 -8.07
C ASP A 15 17.96 19.83 -8.76
N PHE A 16 18.82 19.11 -8.05
CA PHE A 16 19.03 17.69 -8.33
C PHE A 16 17.66 17.05 -8.14
N GLY A 17 17.04 16.64 -9.25
CA GLY A 17 15.77 15.94 -9.23
C GLY A 17 15.89 14.70 -8.36
N ILE A 18 15.49 14.83 -7.09
CA ILE A 18 15.30 13.70 -6.20
C ILE A 18 14.15 12.92 -6.79
N PHE A 19 14.43 11.70 -7.25
CA PHE A 19 13.40 10.75 -7.63
C PHE A 19 12.52 10.49 -6.40
N VAL A 20 11.37 11.16 -6.30
CA VAL A 20 10.41 10.88 -5.23
C VAL A 20 9.66 9.60 -5.60
N HIS A 21 10.27 8.45 -5.32
CA HIS A 21 9.53 7.20 -5.21
C HIS A 21 8.78 7.23 -3.87
N VAL A 22 7.45 7.06 -3.91
CA VAL A 22 6.66 6.92 -2.69
C VAL A 22 6.81 5.50 -2.17
N THR A 23 7.96 5.22 -1.57
CA THR A 23 8.25 3.91 -0.99
C THR A 23 7.36 3.57 0.21
N SER A 24 6.51 4.48 0.70
CA SER A 24 5.57 4.27 1.81
C SER A 24 4.11 4.14 1.41
N PHE A 25 3.80 4.24 0.12
CA PHE A 25 2.42 4.13 -0.37
C PHE A 25 2.22 2.79 -1.06
N GLY A 26 1.28 2.01 -0.54
CA GLY A 26 0.73 0.84 -1.19
C GLY A 26 -0.74 1.04 -1.55
N ILE A 27 -1.30 0.06 -2.24
CA ILE A 27 -2.73 0.02 -2.53
C ILE A 27 -3.27 -1.39 -2.31
N ASN A 28 -4.49 -1.50 -1.82
CA ASN A 28 -5.16 -2.78 -1.64
C ASN A 28 -5.69 -3.26 -2.99
N TYR A 29 -5.34 -4.48 -3.37
CA TYR A 29 -5.87 -5.17 -4.54
C TYR A 29 -6.92 -6.19 -4.06
N GLY A 30 -8.13 -5.68 -3.83
CA GLY A 30 -9.31 -6.50 -3.54
C GLY A 30 -9.78 -7.28 -4.77
N GLN A 31 -10.41 -8.43 -4.53
CA GLN A 31 -10.88 -9.36 -5.57
C GLN A 31 -12.34 -9.76 -5.41
N VAL A 32 -13.12 -9.04 -4.59
CA VAL A 32 -14.55 -9.33 -4.36
C VAL A 32 -15.38 -8.75 -5.51
N ALA A 33 -15.10 -9.22 -6.73
CA ALA A 33 -15.72 -8.82 -7.98
C ALA A 33 -15.57 -9.90 -9.06
N ASN A 34 -16.41 -9.86 -10.10
CA ASN A 34 -16.37 -10.84 -11.21
C ASN A 34 -15.97 -10.24 -12.57
N ASN A 35 -15.63 -8.95 -12.59
CA ASN A 35 -15.37 -8.16 -13.80
C ASN A 35 -13.98 -7.51 -13.82
N LEU A 36 -13.11 -7.84 -12.85
CA LEU A 36 -11.78 -7.26 -12.74
C LEU A 36 -10.84 -7.69 -13.87
N PRO A 37 -9.84 -6.86 -14.23
CA PRO A 37 -8.79 -7.25 -15.16
C PRO A 37 -7.99 -8.45 -14.66
N PRO A 38 -7.39 -9.24 -15.57
CA PRO A 38 -6.48 -10.31 -15.17
C PRO A 38 -5.23 -9.74 -14.46
N PRO A 39 -4.57 -10.52 -13.57
CA PRO A 39 -3.47 -10.01 -12.75
C PRO A 39 -2.30 -9.37 -13.52
N GLU A 40 -2.02 -9.80 -14.74
CA GLU A 40 -0.97 -9.21 -15.59
C GLU A 40 -1.30 -7.77 -15.99
N LYS A 41 -2.58 -7.47 -16.24
CA LYS A 41 -3.07 -6.12 -16.53
C LYS A 41 -3.01 -5.24 -15.28
N VAL A 42 -3.36 -5.82 -14.13
CA VAL A 42 -3.23 -5.12 -12.85
C VAL A 42 -1.77 -4.75 -12.56
N LEU A 43 -0.82 -5.65 -12.85
CA LEU A 43 0.61 -5.34 -12.71
C LEU A 43 1.06 -4.21 -13.65
N GLU A 44 0.59 -4.20 -14.90
CA GLU A 44 0.85 -3.12 -15.88
C GLU A 44 0.32 -1.77 -15.36
N LEU A 45 -0.89 -1.77 -14.79
CA LEU A 45 -1.50 -0.59 -14.20
C LEU A 45 -0.67 -0.08 -13.00
N LEU A 46 -0.33 -0.94 -12.04
CA LEU A 46 0.51 -0.56 -10.90
C LEU A 46 1.86 0.03 -11.34
N SER A 47 2.48 -0.58 -12.35
CA SER A 47 3.73 -0.08 -12.96
C SER A 47 3.56 1.31 -13.55
N THR A 48 2.48 1.54 -14.31
CA THR A 48 2.15 2.85 -14.90
C THR A 48 1.94 3.93 -13.84
N LEU A 49 1.36 3.55 -12.70
CA LEU A 49 1.12 4.43 -11.55
C LEU A 49 2.35 4.58 -10.64
N LYS A 50 3.45 3.86 -10.92
CA LYS A 50 4.65 3.79 -10.09
C LYS A 50 4.35 3.32 -8.66
N ILE A 51 3.33 2.48 -8.48
CA ILE A 51 3.00 1.86 -7.20
C ILE A 51 3.78 0.54 -7.10
N THR A 52 4.61 0.41 -6.07
CA THR A 52 5.49 -0.75 -5.87
C THR A 52 5.13 -1.57 -4.65
N LYS A 53 3.97 -1.32 -4.03
CA LYS A 53 3.47 -2.05 -2.86
C LYS A 53 1.99 -2.35 -3.05
N THR A 54 1.60 -3.59 -2.84
CA THR A 54 0.20 -4.00 -2.82
C THR A 54 -0.09 -4.93 -1.66
N ARG A 55 -1.35 -4.97 -1.24
CA ARG A 55 -1.87 -5.95 -0.31
C ARG A 55 -2.97 -6.74 -1.00
N ILE A 56 -2.96 -8.06 -0.81
CA ILE A 56 -4.04 -8.96 -1.21
C ILE A 56 -4.61 -9.66 0.03
N TYR A 57 -5.86 -10.09 -0.06
CA TYR A 57 -6.65 -10.61 1.06
C TYR A 57 -6.62 -12.13 1.20
N ASP A 58 -5.78 -12.78 0.40
CA ASP A 58 -5.59 -14.23 0.35
C ASP A 58 -4.15 -14.55 -0.12
N THR A 59 -3.92 -15.78 -0.59
CA THR A 59 -2.71 -16.19 -1.30
C THR A 59 -3.01 -16.64 -2.74
N ASN A 60 -3.74 -15.83 -3.52
CA ASN A 60 -4.15 -16.17 -4.87
C ASN A 60 -2.94 -16.54 -5.78
N PRO A 61 -2.86 -17.80 -6.26
CA PRO A 61 -1.72 -18.28 -7.04
C PRO A 61 -1.56 -17.58 -8.40
N GLN A 62 -2.65 -17.06 -8.98
CA GLN A 62 -2.59 -16.35 -10.27
C GLN A 62 -1.93 -14.99 -10.09
N ILE A 63 -2.25 -14.26 -9.02
CA ILE A 63 -1.62 -12.98 -8.70
C ILE A 63 -0.14 -13.19 -8.39
N LEU A 64 0.16 -14.13 -7.49
CA LEU A 64 1.53 -14.37 -7.05
C LEU A 64 2.43 -14.79 -8.23
N LYS A 65 1.92 -15.55 -9.22
CA LYS A 65 2.65 -15.86 -10.45
C LYS A 65 2.81 -14.68 -11.39
N ALA A 66 1.74 -13.91 -11.62
CA ALA A 66 1.78 -12.77 -12.52
C ALA A 66 2.76 -11.68 -12.04
N PHE A 67 2.93 -11.55 -10.71
CA PHE A 67 3.80 -10.55 -10.10
C PHE A 67 5.26 -11.02 -9.95
N ALA A 68 5.58 -12.24 -10.39
CA ALA A 68 6.93 -12.77 -10.41
C ALA A 68 7.87 -11.87 -11.25
N ASN A 69 9.10 -11.70 -10.78
CA ASN A 69 10.14 -10.85 -11.36
C ASN A 69 9.77 -9.35 -11.48
N SER A 70 8.69 -8.92 -10.82
CA SER A 70 8.34 -7.49 -10.73
C SER A 70 9.05 -6.79 -9.57
N ASN A 71 8.94 -5.46 -9.52
CA ASN A 71 9.40 -4.67 -8.38
C ASN A 71 8.31 -4.46 -7.31
N VAL A 72 7.12 -5.05 -7.47
CA VAL A 72 5.99 -4.86 -6.56
C VAL A 72 6.12 -5.79 -5.36
N GLU A 73 6.19 -5.20 -4.17
CA GLU A 73 6.11 -5.91 -2.89
C GLU A 73 4.65 -6.27 -2.58
N ILE A 74 4.41 -7.50 -2.13
CA ILE A 74 3.08 -8.02 -1.80
C ILE A 74 3.01 -8.36 -0.31
N ILE A 75 2.00 -7.82 0.35
CA ILE A 75 1.50 -8.36 1.62
C ILE A 75 0.34 -9.31 1.30
N VAL A 76 0.44 -10.55 1.77
CA VAL A 76 -0.63 -11.54 1.66
C VAL A 76 -1.37 -11.66 2.99
N THR A 77 -2.61 -12.14 2.95
CA THR A 77 -3.43 -12.32 4.15
C THR A 77 -3.81 -13.79 4.31
N ILE A 78 -3.65 -14.31 5.53
CA ILE A 78 -4.26 -15.56 5.97
C ILE A 78 -5.69 -15.25 6.35
N GLU A 79 -6.64 -15.95 5.74
CA GLU A 79 -8.04 -15.71 6.00
C GLU A 79 -8.48 -16.20 7.39
N ASN A 80 -9.51 -15.56 7.95
CA ASN A 80 -10.01 -15.83 9.31
C ASN A 80 -10.43 -17.30 9.52
N GLN A 81 -11.02 -17.94 8.50
CA GLN A 81 -11.56 -19.30 8.59
C GLN A 81 -10.53 -20.40 8.85
N ILE A 82 -9.23 -20.15 8.63
CA ILE A 82 -8.17 -21.15 8.84
C ILE A 82 -7.37 -20.92 10.11
N LEU A 83 -7.65 -19.87 10.89
CA LEU A 83 -6.87 -19.55 12.10
C LEU A 83 -6.83 -20.70 13.11
N ASN A 84 -7.93 -21.42 13.29
CA ASN A 84 -8.00 -22.60 14.16
C ASN A 84 -7.04 -23.72 13.73
N GLN A 85 -6.82 -23.90 12.42
CA GLN A 85 -5.90 -24.90 11.88
C GLN A 85 -4.45 -24.49 12.15
N LEU A 86 -4.15 -23.19 12.04
CA LEU A 86 -2.81 -22.64 12.22
C LEU A 86 -2.37 -22.56 13.70
N ASN A 87 -3.25 -22.91 14.63
CA ASN A 87 -2.88 -23.20 16.01
C ASN A 87 -1.96 -24.44 16.14
N ASP A 88 -1.95 -25.33 15.13
CA ASP A 88 -0.98 -26.43 15.02
C ASP A 88 0.30 -25.96 14.29
N PRO A 89 1.49 -26.04 14.92
CA PRO A 89 2.75 -25.64 14.30
C PRO A 89 3.09 -26.37 12.99
N GLN A 90 2.70 -27.65 12.85
CA GLN A 90 2.95 -28.41 11.62
C GLN A 90 2.06 -27.92 10.48
N GLN A 91 0.80 -27.59 10.78
CA GLN A 91 -0.12 -27.01 9.81
C GLN A 91 0.34 -25.61 9.39
N ALA A 92 0.85 -24.79 10.31
CA ALA A 92 1.44 -23.50 9.96
C ALA A 92 2.67 -23.62 9.05
N LEU A 93 3.57 -24.56 9.36
CA LEU A 93 4.72 -24.85 8.51
C LEU A 93 4.30 -25.34 7.12
N GLN A 94 3.30 -26.22 7.06
CA GLN A 94 2.74 -26.69 5.80
C GLN A 94 2.13 -25.52 5.01
N TRP A 95 1.35 -24.65 5.65
CA TRP A 95 0.75 -23.48 5.01
C TRP A 95 1.82 -22.59 4.36
N VAL A 96 2.94 -22.30 5.04
CA VAL A 96 4.03 -21.49 4.47
C VAL A 96 4.69 -22.21 3.29
N ASN A 97 4.94 -23.53 3.40
CA ASN A 97 5.54 -24.31 2.30
C ASN A 97 4.63 -24.40 1.07
N THR A 98 3.31 -24.36 1.24
CA THR A 98 2.34 -24.46 0.15
C THR A 98 2.03 -23.09 -0.47
N ASN A 99 1.84 -22.05 0.34
CA ASN A 99 1.26 -20.80 -0.11
C ASN A 99 2.27 -19.67 -0.30
N ILE A 100 3.48 -19.78 0.26
CA ILE A 100 4.50 -18.72 0.22
C ILE A 100 5.73 -19.20 -0.54
N LYS A 101 6.35 -20.27 -0.06
CA LYS A 101 7.64 -20.76 -0.56
C LYS A 101 7.70 -21.00 -2.08
N PRO A 102 6.66 -21.51 -2.77
CA PRO A 102 6.74 -21.78 -4.20
C PRO A 102 6.90 -20.53 -5.08
N TYR A 103 6.62 -19.34 -4.54
CA TYR A 103 6.70 -18.08 -5.27
C TYR A 103 8.00 -17.31 -5.00
N LEU A 104 8.83 -17.77 -4.06
CA LEU A 104 10.08 -17.11 -3.70
C LEU A 104 11.28 -17.70 -4.47
N PRO A 105 12.27 -16.87 -4.85
CA PRO A 105 12.37 -15.42 -4.61
C PRO A 105 11.72 -14.56 -5.71
N ASP A 106 11.15 -15.17 -6.76
CA ASP A 106 10.70 -14.47 -7.96
C ASP A 106 9.62 -13.42 -7.63
N THR A 107 8.70 -13.72 -6.72
CA THR A 107 7.66 -12.80 -6.25
C THR A 107 8.06 -12.20 -4.91
N LYS A 108 8.03 -10.87 -4.78
CA LYS A 108 8.44 -10.16 -3.56
C LYS A 108 7.34 -10.15 -2.51
N ILE A 109 7.11 -11.30 -1.87
CA ILE A 109 6.24 -11.36 -0.68
C ILE A 109 7.04 -10.79 0.50
N THR A 110 6.59 -9.68 1.10
CA THR A 110 7.31 -8.98 2.18
C THR A 110 6.59 -9.00 3.52
N GLY A 111 5.33 -9.44 3.53
CA GLY A 111 4.53 -9.55 4.75
C GLY A 111 3.44 -10.60 4.65
N ILE A 112 3.11 -11.18 5.80
CA ILE A 112 1.95 -12.04 6.02
C ILE A 112 1.11 -11.42 7.13
N GLN A 113 -0.13 -11.09 6.80
CA GLN A 113 -1.13 -10.66 7.77
C GLN A 113 -1.96 -11.86 8.20
N VAL A 114 -1.97 -12.14 9.49
CA VAL A 114 -2.70 -13.27 10.07
C VAL A 114 -4.09 -12.80 10.48
N GLY A 115 -5.10 -13.22 9.72
CA GLY A 115 -6.46 -12.74 9.86
C GLY A 115 -6.66 -11.31 9.36
N ASN A 116 -7.91 -10.85 9.42
CA ASN A 116 -8.32 -9.49 9.18
C ASN A 116 -9.42 -9.07 10.17
N GLU A 117 -9.15 -8.05 10.98
CA GLU A 117 -10.11 -7.47 11.94
C GLU A 117 -10.73 -8.49 12.93
N VAL A 118 -9.96 -9.51 13.32
CA VAL A 118 -10.42 -10.64 14.14
C VAL A 118 -11.00 -10.22 15.50
N PHE A 119 -10.51 -9.12 16.08
CA PHE A 119 -10.99 -8.63 17.38
C PHE A 119 -12.38 -7.97 17.31
N THR A 120 -12.82 -7.58 16.13
CA THR A 120 -14.09 -6.87 15.89
C THR A 120 -15.04 -7.71 15.03
N GLU A 121 -14.66 -8.97 14.79
CA GLU A 121 -15.48 -9.94 14.07
C GLU A 121 -16.66 -10.42 14.94
N ILE A 122 -17.75 -10.79 14.27
CA ILE A 122 -18.96 -11.31 14.95
C ILE A 122 -18.63 -12.62 15.68
N ASP A 123 -17.81 -13.48 15.07
CA ASP A 123 -17.35 -14.72 15.70
C ASP A 123 -16.15 -14.47 16.61
N THR A 124 -16.43 -14.19 17.87
CA THR A 124 -15.40 -13.96 18.88
C THR A 124 -14.57 -15.20 19.22
N THR A 125 -14.95 -16.41 18.74
CA THR A 125 -14.18 -17.64 19.02
C THR A 125 -12.84 -17.66 18.32
N LEU A 126 -12.66 -16.86 17.26
CA LEU A 126 -11.43 -16.77 16.48
C LEU A 126 -10.29 -16.05 17.23
N ILE A 127 -10.63 -15.17 18.18
CA ILE A 127 -9.68 -14.40 18.98
C ILE A 127 -8.68 -15.34 19.69
N GLN A 128 -9.14 -16.48 20.19
CA GLN A 128 -8.28 -17.44 20.92
C GLN A 128 -7.21 -18.08 20.02
N TYR A 129 -7.42 -18.10 18.69
CA TYR A 129 -6.51 -18.73 17.74
C TYR A 129 -5.53 -17.73 17.11
N LEU A 130 -5.82 -16.43 17.16
CA LEU A 130 -5.03 -15.41 16.47
C LEU A 130 -3.57 -15.38 16.93
N VAL A 131 -3.33 -15.20 18.23
CA VAL A 131 -1.97 -15.10 18.77
C VAL A 131 -1.16 -16.38 18.54
N PRO A 132 -1.69 -17.60 18.83
CA PRO A 132 -1.00 -18.83 18.48
C PRO A 132 -0.69 -18.96 16.99
N ALA A 133 -1.63 -18.60 16.10
CA ALA A 133 -1.40 -18.64 14.65
C ALA A 133 -0.29 -17.68 14.21
N VAL A 134 -0.25 -16.45 14.72
CA VAL A 134 0.83 -15.48 14.47
C VAL A 134 2.19 -16.05 14.87
N ILE A 135 2.28 -16.62 16.08
CA ILE A 135 3.51 -17.21 16.60
C ILE A 135 3.95 -18.40 15.73
N ASN A 136 3.02 -19.27 15.36
CA ASN A 136 3.32 -20.47 14.57
C ASN A 136 3.77 -20.13 13.14
N ILE A 137 3.14 -19.14 12.49
CA ILE A 137 3.57 -18.64 11.18
C ILE A 137 4.96 -18.01 11.26
N HIS A 138 5.23 -17.18 12.28
CA HIS A 138 6.55 -16.64 12.49
C HIS A 138 7.60 -17.75 12.68
N ASN A 139 7.33 -18.74 13.53
CA ASN A 139 8.22 -19.87 13.76
C ASN A 139 8.47 -20.70 12.48
N ALA A 140 7.45 -20.87 11.63
CA ALA A 140 7.60 -21.51 10.34
C ALA A 140 8.53 -20.74 9.40
N LEU A 141 8.43 -19.39 9.36
CA LEU A 141 9.36 -18.56 8.60
C LEU A 141 10.80 -18.67 9.12
N VAL A 142 10.99 -18.66 10.44
CA VAL A 142 12.32 -18.85 11.07
C VAL A 142 12.91 -20.20 10.69
N GLN A 143 12.12 -21.28 10.74
CA GLN A 143 12.58 -22.62 10.35
C GLN A 143 13.01 -22.70 8.88
N LEU A 144 12.40 -21.87 8.03
CA LEU A 144 12.68 -21.81 6.59
C LEU A 144 13.73 -20.76 6.22
N GLY A 145 14.24 -19.98 7.17
CA GLY A 145 15.20 -18.88 6.94
C GLY A 145 14.60 -17.70 6.17
N LEU A 146 13.30 -17.44 6.36
CA LEU A 146 12.53 -16.40 5.65
C LEU A 146 12.18 -15.20 6.53
N GLU A 147 12.42 -15.27 7.84
CA GLU A 147 12.02 -14.28 8.86
C GLU A 147 12.67 -12.91 8.65
N SER A 148 13.85 -12.87 8.02
CA SER A 148 14.55 -11.62 7.71
C SER A 148 13.95 -10.85 6.53
N ASN A 149 13.13 -11.51 5.70
CA ASN A 149 12.53 -10.93 4.49
C ASN A 149 11.00 -10.78 4.60
N ILE A 150 10.35 -11.60 5.42
CA ILE A 150 8.89 -11.66 5.54
C ILE A 150 8.47 -11.32 6.97
N HIS A 151 7.77 -10.20 7.12
CA HIS A 151 7.23 -9.76 8.40
C HIS A 151 5.88 -10.45 8.66
N VAL A 152 5.57 -10.72 9.92
CA VAL A 152 4.26 -11.27 10.34
C VAL A 152 3.55 -10.25 11.21
N SER A 153 2.28 -9.97 10.93
CA SER A 153 1.46 -9.05 11.73
C SER A 153 -0.02 -9.44 11.66
N THR A 154 -0.90 -8.68 12.28
CA THR A 154 -2.36 -8.82 12.16
C THR A 154 -2.99 -7.43 12.02
N PRO A 155 -3.78 -7.17 10.97
CA PRO A 155 -4.51 -5.93 10.81
C PRO A 155 -5.74 -5.91 11.71
N SER A 156 -5.96 -4.79 12.40
CA SER A 156 -7.07 -4.59 13.32
C SER A 156 -7.80 -3.30 12.98
N SER A 157 -9.13 -3.32 13.09
CA SER A 157 -9.97 -2.12 13.03
C SER A 157 -9.60 -1.15 14.15
N LEU A 158 -9.88 0.14 13.96
CA LEU A 158 -9.72 1.14 15.02
C LEU A 158 -10.63 0.90 16.22
N GLU A 159 -11.68 0.10 16.09
CA GLU A 159 -12.61 -0.26 17.18
C GLU A 159 -11.94 -1.03 18.32
N VAL A 160 -10.75 -1.61 18.11
CA VAL A 160 -9.99 -2.27 19.19
C VAL A 160 -9.42 -1.29 20.23
N LEU A 161 -9.45 0.01 19.93
CA LEU A 161 -8.92 1.04 20.83
C LEU A 161 -9.91 1.29 21.98
N GLU A 162 -9.55 0.86 23.20
CA GLU A 162 -10.26 1.22 24.42
C GLU A 162 -9.97 2.68 24.82
N GLU A 163 -8.70 3.05 24.97
CA GLU A 163 -8.26 4.43 25.16
C GLU A 163 -7.39 4.91 23.98
N SER A 164 -7.83 5.96 23.29
CA SER A 164 -7.13 6.51 22.12
C SER A 164 -6.31 7.77 22.41
N TYR A 165 -6.44 8.36 23.61
CA TYR A 165 -5.69 9.55 24.01
C TYR A 165 -5.34 9.57 25.51
N PRO A 166 -4.10 9.94 25.87
CA PRO A 166 -3.00 10.32 24.98
C PRO A 166 -2.38 9.10 24.29
N PRO A 167 -1.98 9.18 23.00
CA PRO A 167 -1.35 8.05 22.30
C PRO A 167 -0.11 7.48 23.00
N SER A 168 0.56 8.27 23.83
CA SER A 168 1.70 7.85 24.65
C SER A 168 1.37 6.82 25.74
N ALA A 169 0.09 6.58 26.02
CA ALA A 169 -0.37 5.53 26.93
C ALA A 169 -0.31 4.12 26.29
N GLY A 170 -0.14 4.03 24.96
CA GLY A 170 0.03 2.77 24.26
C GLY A 170 1.41 2.12 24.43
N PHE A 171 1.57 0.92 23.87
CA PHE A 171 2.83 0.19 23.92
C PHE A 171 3.86 0.83 22.99
N ASN A 172 5.00 1.27 23.54
CA ASN A 172 6.06 1.88 22.75
C ASN A 172 6.93 0.79 22.06
N GLY A 173 7.50 1.13 20.90
CA GLY A 173 8.47 0.30 20.21
C GLY A 173 7.90 -0.66 19.15
N ILE A 174 6.59 -0.61 18.88
CA ILE A 174 5.95 -1.33 17.79
C ILE A 174 5.69 -0.35 16.64
N GLU A 175 6.20 -0.66 15.44
CA GLU A 175 5.89 0.09 14.23
C GLU A 175 4.41 -0.14 13.86
N ILE A 176 3.67 0.95 13.62
CA ILE A 176 2.30 0.89 13.11
C ILE A 176 2.31 1.19 11.62
N ARG A 177 1.67 0.32 10.84
CA ARG A 177 1.38 0.53 9.42
C ARG A 177 -0.11 0.62 9.22
N VAL A 178 -0.55 1.51 8.32
CA VAL A 178 -1.96 1.61 7.96
C VAL A 178 -2.22 0.61 6.84
N SER A 179 -2.82 -0.53 7.18
CA SER A 179 -3.10 -1.59 6.22
C SER A 179 -4.28 -1.26 5.29
N GLU A 180 -5.18 -0.37 5.72
CA GLU A 180 -6.30 0.12 4.92
C GLU A 180 -6.66 1.55 5.31
N THR A 181 -6.89 2.39 4.31
CA THR A 181 -7.43 3.74 4.46
C THR A 181 -7.99 4.19 3.13
N GLY A 182 -9.20 4.72 3.11
CA GLY A 182 -9.86 5.09 1.87
C GLY A 182 -11.15 5.84 2.14
N TRP A 183 -11.80 6.27 1.07
CA TRP A 183 -13.07 6.97 1.16
C TRP A 183 -13.95 6.61 -0.06
N PRO A 184 -15.22 6.22 0.15
CA PRO A 184 -16.08 5.76 -0.92
C PRO A 184 -16.57 6.93 -1.79
N SER A 185 -16.59 6.72 -3.10
CA SER A 185 -17.02 7.70 -4.09
C SER A 185 -18.53 7.80 -4.27
N LYS A 186 -19.27 6.83 -3.74
CA LYS A 186 -20.73 6.76 -3.82
C LYS A 186 -21.25 5.90 -2.68
N GLY A 187 -22.33 6.32 -2.04
CA GLY A 187 -23.02 5.53 -1.03
C GLY A 187 -24.54 5.57 -1.20
N ASP A 188 -25.23 4.96 -0.24
CA ASP A 188 -26.68 5.04 -0.09
C ASP A 188 -27.11 6.46 0.32
N SER A 189 -28.41 6.74 0.28
CA SER A 189 -28.93 8.09 0.53
C SER A 189 -28.63 8.63 1.93
N ASP A 190 -28.38 7.75 2.90
CA ASP A 190 -28.02 8.04 4.29
C ASP A 190 -26.49 8.10 4.52
N GLU A 191 -25.67 7.73 3.53
CA GLU A 191 -24.21 7.82 3.57
C GLU A 191 -23.71 9.18 3.06
N ILE A 192 -24.09 10.26 3.75
CA ILE A 192 -23.89 11.67 3.32
C ILE A 192 -22.44 11.99 2.93
N GLY A 193 -21.46 11.32 3.55
CA GLY A 193 -20.03 11.51 3.27
C GLY A 193 -19.53 10.84 1.99
N ALA A 194 -20.25 9.84 1.46
CA ALA A 194 -19.81 9.01 0.34
C ALA A 194 -20.10 9.69 -1.01
N SER A 195 -19.16 10.52 -1.46
CA SER A 195 -19.26 11.27 -2.71
C SER A 195 -17.92 11.30 -3.44
N LEU A 196 -17.97 11.45 -4.77
CA LEU A 196 -16.78 11.58 -5.63
C LEU A 196 -15.85 12.70 -5.16
N GLU A 197 -16.41 13.85 -4.77
CA GLU A 197 -15.63 15.00 -4.30
C GLU A 197 -14.87 14.67 -3.00
N ASN A 198 -15.55 14.09 -2.01
CA ASN A 198 -14.92 13.73 -0.75
C ASN A 198 -13.86 12.62 -0.94
N ALA A 199 -14.16 11.63 -1.79
CA ALA A 199 -13.22 10.56 -2.11
C ALA A 199 -11.95 11.09 -2.76
N GLU A 200 -12.08 11.99 -3.75
CA GLU A 200 -10.92 12.63 -4.38
C GLU A 200 -10.12 13.43 -3.34
N ILE A 201 -10.78 14.27 -2.53
CA ILE A 201 -10.11 15.10 -1.53
C ILE A 201 -9.33 14.25 -0.53
N TYR A 202 -9.96 13.22 0.03
CA TYR A 202 -9.35 12.34 1.03
C TYR A 202 -8.13 11.62 0.45
N ASN A 203 -8.31 10.88 -0.64
CA ASN A 203 -7.26 10.04 -1.21
C ASN A 203 -6.11 10.86 -1.82
N LYS A 204 -6.40 12.03 -2.41
CA LYS A 204 -5.37 12.97 -2.90
C LYS A 204 -4.55 13.57 -1.77
N ASN A 205 -5.19 13.91 -0.64
CA ASN A 205 -4.48 14.43 0.51
C ASN A 205 -3.65 13.35 1.21
N LEU A 206 -4.16 12.11 1.30
CA LEU A 206 -3.38 10.96 1.76
C LEU A 206 -2.11 10.80 0.90
N LEU A 207 -2.25 10.77 -0.42
CA LEU A 207 -1.11 10.66 -1.33
C LEU A 207 -0.12 11.81 -1.14
N ARG A 208 -0.59 13.06 -1.02
CA ARG A 208 0.28 14.23 -0.76
C ARG A 208 1.09 14.11 0.53
N ARG A 209 0.51 13.56 1.60
CA ARG A 209 1.21 13.35 2.87
C ARG A 209 2.27 12.26 2.74
N GLN A 210 1.93 11.19 2.02
CA GLN A 210 2.87 10.10 1.72
C GLN A 210 4.04 10.56 0.85
N MET A 211 3.79 11.38 -0.17
CA MET A 211 4.84 12.01 -1.00
C MET A 211 5.83 12.85 -0.20
N LYS A 212 5.36 13.48 0.88
CA LYS A 212 6.19 14.30 1.77
C LYS A 212 6.89 13.48 2.87
N ASN A 213 6.69 12.17 2.90
CA ASN A 213 7.13 11.28 3.98
C ASN A 213 6.73 11.80 5.37
N GLU A 214 5.53 12.38 5.49
CA GLU A 214 5.04 12.92 6.76
C GLU A 214 4.77 11.77 7.75
N GLY A 215 5.40 11.85 8.93
CA GLY A 215 5.04 11.03 10.08
C GLY A 215 3.81 11.58 10.83
N THR A 216 3.64 11.15 12.08
CA THR A 216 2.59 11.66 12.98
C THR A 216 3.15 12.68 13.97
N PRO A 217 2.32 13.49 14.65
CA PRO A 217 2.80 14.37 15.71
C PRO A 217 3.63 13.65 16.79
N LEU A 218 3.25 12.42 17.16
CA LEU A 218 4.00 11.60 18.12
C LEU A 218 5.31 11.06 17.54
N ASN A 219 5.29 10.60 16.28
CA ASN A 219 6.44 10.03 15.59
C ASN A 219 6.73 10.77 14.27
N PRO A 220 7.21 12.03 14.31
CA PRO A 220 7.28 12.88 13.11
C PRO A 220 8.36 12.45 12.11
N ARG A 221 9.35 11.67 12.57
CA ARG A 221 10.45 11.15 11.74
C ARG A 221 10.21 9.73 11.25
N MET A 222 9.18 9.04 11.77
CA MET A 222 8.84 7.70 11.31
C MET A 222 7.96 7.85 10.08
N ARG A 223 8.44 7.31 8.95
CA ARG A 223 7.66 7.28 7.73
C ARG A 223 6.48 6.33 7.91
N LEU A 224 5.27 6.83 7.78
CA LEU A 224 4.06 6.04 7.94
C LEU A 224 3.78 5.26 6.65
N GLU A 225 3.99 3.95 6.65
CA GLU A 225 3.57 3.10 5.53
C GLU A 225 2.03 2.99 5.52
N SER A 226 1.41 3.21 4.37
CA SER A 226 -0.05 3.24 4.24
C SER A 226 -0.51 2.60 2.93
N TYR A 227 -1.55 1.80 3.02
CA TYR A 227 -2.17 1.11 1.89
C TYR A 227 -3.56 1.70 1.64
N LEU A 228 -3.72 2.35 0.48
CA LEU A 228 -5.01 2.91 0.09
C LEU A 228 -6.01 1.80 -0.19
N PHE A 229 -7.23 1.92 0.32
CA PHE A 229 -8.35 1.03 0.03
C PHE A 229 -9.32 1.73 -0.95
N ALA A 230 -9.48 1.29 -2.20
CA ALA A 230 -8.80 0.17 -2.87
C ALA A 230 -8.46 0.50 -4.33
N LEU A 231 -7.79 -0.42 -5.03
CA LEU A 231 -7.42 -0.25 -6.44
C LEU A 231 -8.66 -0.17 -7.35
N PHE A 232 -9.59 -1.10 -7.19
CA PHE A 232 -10.81 -1.19 -8.00
C PHE A 232 -12.08 -1.08 -7.17
N ASN A 233 -13.16 -0.65 -7.83
CA ASN A 233 -14.51 -0.90 -7.32
C ASN A 233 -14.82 -2.40 -7.36
N GLU A 234 -15.40 -2.92 -6.29
CA GLU A 234 -15.60 -4.36 -6.07
C GLU A 234 -17.10 -4.68 -6.03
N ASP A 235 -17.68 -5.12 -7.15
CA ASP A 235 -19.13 -5.19 -7.37
C ASP A 235 -19.86 -6.28 -6.58
N LEU A 236 -19.12 -7.27 -6.04
CA LEU A 236 -19.68 -8.36 -5.24
C LEU A 236 -19.56 -8.13 -3.72
N LYS A 237 -19.03 -6.98 -3.27
CA LYS A 237 -19.01 -6.67 -1.83
C LYS A 237 -20.43 -6.54 -1.28
N ASN A 238 -20.69 -7.23 -0.17
CA ASN A 238 -21.92 -7.11 0.60
C ASN A 238 -21.97 -5.78 1.36
N GLY A 239 -23.13 -5.42 1.93
CA GLY A 239 -23.29 -4.22 2.76
C GLY A 239 -23.81 -3.01 1.98
N PRO A 240 -23.64 -1.77 2.50
CA PRO A 240 -24.15 -0.54 1.89
C PRO A 240 -23.47 -0.21 0.58
N THR A 241 -24.05 0.70 -0.21
CA THR A 241 -23.52 1.04 -1.55
C THR A 241 -22.06 1.50 -1.52
N SER A 242 -21.62 2.17 -0.46
CA SER A 242 -20.22 2.54 -0.26
C SER A 242 -19.23 1.40 -0.43
N GLU A 243 -19.55 0.20 0.05
CA GLU A 243 -18.65 -0.96 0.01
C GLU A 243 -18.19 -1.29 -1.42
N ARG A 244 -19.01 -1.01 -2.42
CA ARG A 244 -18.72 -1.29 -3.84
C ARG A 244 -18.03 -0.13 -4.56
N ASN A 245 -17.74 0.98 -3.88
CA ASN A 245 -17.36 2.26 -4.50
C ASN A 245 -16.08 2.90 -3.90
N TYR A 246 -15.16 2.10 -3.33
CA TYR A 246 -13.87 2.55 -2.78
C TYR A 246 -12.73 2.65 -3.80
N GLY A 247 -12.91 2.13 -5.01
CA GLY A 247 -11.88 2.06 -6.04
C GLY A 247 -11.37 3.41 -6.50
N LEU A 248 -10.07 3.48 -6.78
CA LEU A 248 -9.52 4.55 -7.63
C LEU A 248 -9.85 4.33 -9.12
N PHE A 249 -10.08 3.07 -9.49
CA PHE A 249 -10.36 2.65 -10.86
C PHE A 249 -11.65 1.83 -10.93
N GLU A 250 -12.33 1.94 -12.05
CA GLU A 250 -13.34 0.98 -12.46
C GLU A 250 -12.67 -0.31 -12.98
N PRO A 251 -13.40 -1.44 -13.04
CA PRO A 251 -12.87 -2.69 -13.57
C PRO A 251 -12.39 -2.63 -15.03
N ASP A 252 -12.78 -1.61 -15.80
CA ASP A 252 -12.29 -1.38 -17.17
C ASP A 252 -11.00 -0.53 -17.24
N GLU A 253 -10.33 -0.33 -16.09
CA GLU A 253 -9.11 0.46 -15.90
C GLU A 253 -9.29 1.98 -16.09
N SER A 254 -10.53 2.46 -16.28
CA SER A 254 -10.81 3.90 -16.23
C SER A 254 -10.73 4.41 -14.78
N MET A 255 -10.27 5.66 -14.60
CA MET A 255 -10.22 6.27 -13.26
C MET A 255 -11.62 6.66 -12.81
N THR A 256 -12.02 6.26 -11.61
CA THR A 256 -13.23 6.78 -10.96
C THR A 256 -13.05 8.27 -10.62
N TYR A 257 -11.85 8.67 -10.18
CA TYR A 257 -11.43 10.06 -9.99
C TYR A 257 -9.90 10.17 -9.97
N ASN A 258 -9.35 11.36 -10.21
CA ASN A 258 -7.90 11.55 -10.36
C ASN A 258 -7.24 12.10 -9.08
N VAL A 259 -6.54 11.22 -8.37
CA VAL A 259 -5.76 11.58 -7.16
C VAL A 259 -4.37 12.14 -7.45
N GLY A 260 -3.97 12.21 -8.73
CA GLY A 260 -2.70 12.79 -9.18
C GLY A 260 -1.59 11.78 -9.49
N LEU A 261 -1.81 10.47 -9.34
CA LEU A 261 -0.81 9.42 -9.60
C LEU A 261 -0.16 9.52 -11.00
N SER A 262 -0.95 9.87 -12.02
CA SER A 262 -0.48 9.97 -13.42
C SER A 262 0.36 11.22 -13.73
N SER A 263 0.18 12.33 -13.00
CA SER A 263 1.03 13.53 -13.16
C SER A 263 2.48 13.27 -12.75
N PHE A 264 2.72 12.27 -11.89
CA PHE A 264 4.04 11.82 -11.48
C PHE A 264 4.68 10.85 -12.48
N ALA A 265 3.87 10.14 -13.29
CA ALA A 265 4.34 9.30 -14.39
C ALA A 265 4.96 10.14 -15.53
N LYS A 266 4.42 11.33 -15.81
CA LYS A 266 4.90 12.21 -16.91
C LYS A 266 6.14 13.06 -16.57
N SER A 267 6.51 13.20 -15.30
CA SER A 267 7.70 13.98 -14.89
C SER A 267 9.05 13.32 -15.23
N SER A 268 9.06 12.10 -15.78
CA SER A 268 10.26 11.28 -16.00
C SER A 268 10.75 11.17 -17.46
N ASN A 269 10.36 12.07 -18.36
CA ASN A 269 11.00 12.15 -19.69
C ASN A 269 12.20 13.11 -19.65
N PRO A 270 13.44 12.65 -19.85
CA PRO A 270 14.55 13.55 -20.12
C PRO A 270 14.24 14.28 -21.42
N SER A 271 14.34 15.60 -21.38
CA SER A 271 14.15 16.49 -22.51
C SER A 271 15.01 16.02 -23.69
N THR A 272 14.38 15.87 -24.85
CA THR A 272 15.04 15.75 -26.14
C THR A 272 16.10 16.84 -26.28
N SER A 273 17.35 16.43 -26.44
CA SER A 273 18.44 17.35 -26.74
C SER A 273 18.21 17.99 -28.11
N ILE A 274 17.82 19.26 -28.11
CA ILE A 274 17.82 20.08 -29.33
C ILE A 274 19.29 20.33 -29.68
N SER A 275 19.79 19.58 -30.65
CA SER A 275 21.09 19.86 -31.27
C SER A 275 20.95 21.10 -32.14
N LEU A 276 21.46 22.24 -31.65
CA LEU A 276 21.65 23.43 -32.46
C LEU A 276 22.92 23.25 -33.31
N THR A 277 22.74 22.86 -34.57
CA THR A 277 23.79 22.93 -35.59
C THR A 277 24.02 24.40 -35.98
N SER A 278 25.19 24.95 -35.63
CA SER A 278 25.60 26.28 -36.08
C SER A 278 26.13 26.20 -37.52
N SER A 279 25.33 26.65 -38.48
CA SER A 279 25.82 26.95 -39.83
C SER A 279 26.33 28.39 -39.88
N ALA A 280 27.66 28.55 -39.84
CA ALA A 280 28.30 29.85 -40.07
C ALA A 280 28.47 30.09 -41.57
N THR A 281 27.64 30.96 -42.15
CA THR A 281 27.83 31.49 -43.50
C THR A 281 28.84 32.63 -43.46
N ARG A 282 29.94 32.48 -44.19
CA ARG A 282 31.01 33.47 -44.36
C ARG A 282 30.66 34.38 -45.54
N THR A 283 30.42 35.66 -45.31
CA THR A 283 30.43 36.70 -46.35
C THR A 283 31.70 37.55 -46.24
N LYS A 284 32.29 37.84 -47.40
CA LYS A 284 33.39 38.79 -47.61
C LYS A 284 32.92 40.23 -47.36
#